data_AF-A0A1G0KUF8-F1
#
_entry.id   AF-A0A1G0KUF8-F1
#
_cell.length_a   1.000
_cell.length_b   1.000
_cell.length_c   1.000
_cell.angle_alpha   90.00
_cell.angle_beta   90.00
_cell.angle_gamma   90.00
#
_symmetry.space_group_name_H-M   'P 1'
#
loop_
_entity.id
_entity.type
_entity.pdbx_description
1 polymer ?
#
loop_
_entity_poly.entity_id
_entity_poly.type
_entity_poly.pdbx_seq_one_letter_code
_entity_poly.pdbx_strand_id
1 'polypeptide(L)' 'MPTTRPIQKFLVAIAIISYLAAVACGVALVFFDAKMTNPIAASFMASIVFFIGVGVVLQVIGTVNLPNLRVER' A
#
# COMPACT_ATOMS: atom_id res chain seq x y z
N MET A 1 -23.92 6.10 8.84
CA MET A 1 -22.58 5.52 8.64
C MET A 1 -22.74 4.23 7.86
N PRO A 2 -22.38 4.16 6.57
CA PRO A 2 -22.52 2.93 5.80
C PRO A 2 -21.57 1.87 6.39
N THR A 3 -22.12 0.69 6.61
CA THR A 3 -21.54 -0.44 7.33
C THR A 3 -20.31 -0.99 6.61
N THR A 4 -19.11 -0.50 6.93
CA THR A 4 -17.87 -1.05 6.39
C THR A 4 -17.60 -2.40 7.03
N ARG A 5 -17.62 -3.46 6.21
CA ARG A 5 -17.33 -4.83 6.63
C ARG A 5 -15.95 -4.88 7.29
N PRO A 6 -15.71 -5.79 8.26
CA PRO A 6 -14.41 -5.91 8.92
C PRO A 6 -13.26 -6.07 7.91
N ILE A 7 -13.49 -6.77 6.79
CA ILE A 7 -12.52 -6.92 5.71
C ILE A 7 -12.16 -5.57 5.05
N GLN A 8 -13.11 -4.66 4.83
CA GLN A 8 -12.83 -3.36 4.20
C GLN A 8 -11.99 -2.46 5.11
N LYS A 9 -12.30 -2.44 6.41
CA LYS A 9 -11.48 -1.71 7.39
C LYS A 9 -10.05 -2.23 7.44
N PHE A 10 -9.89 -3.55 7.35
CA PHE A 10 -8.57 -4.19 7.30
C PHE A 10 -7.80 -3.83 6.02
N LEU A 11 -8.48 -3.80 4.86
CA LEU A 11 -7.87 -3.39 3.59
C LEU A 11 -7.40 -1.93 3.63
N VAL A 12 -8.19 -1.01 4.18
CA VAL A 12 -7.77 0.39 4.37
C VAL A 12 -6.58 0.49 5.32
N ALA A 13 -6.54 -0.29 6.41
CA ALA A 13 -5.39 -0.29 7.31
C ALA A 13 -4.09 -0.74 6.59
N ILE A 14 -4.17 -1.79 5.76
CA ILE A 14 -3.01 -2.24 4.96
C ILE A 14 -2.63 -1.21 3.90
N ALA A 15 -3.60 -0.50 3.31
CA ALA A 15 -3.32 0.58 2.36
C ALA A 15 -2.46 1.67 3.02
N ILE A 16 -2.84 2.09 4.23
CA ILE A 16 -2.10 3.10 5.00
C ILE A 16 -0.68 2.61 5.31
N ILE A 17 -0.53 1.36 5.76
CA ILE A 17 0.79 0.78 6.03
C ILE A 17 1.66 0.75 4.76
N SER A 18 1.06 0.42 3.62
CA SER A 18 1.77 0.41 2.33
C SER A 18 2.26 1.81 1.96
N TYR A 19 1.44 2.85 2.13
CA TYR A 19 1.89 4.23 1.92
C TYR A 19 3.02 4.64 2.87
N LEU A 20 2.94 4.26 4.14
CA LEU A 20 4.01 4.51 5.11
C LEU A 20 5.31 3.79 4.71
N ALA A 21 5.23 2.56 4.21
CA ALA A 21 6.38 1.83 3.70
C ALA A 21 7.00 2.52 2.46
N ALA A 22 6.18 3.04 1.55
CA ALA A 22 6.67 3.83 0.41
C ALA A 22 7.42 5.08 0.86
N VAL A 23 6.89 5.81 1.84
CA VAL A 23 7.58 6.97 2.44
C VAL A 23 8.88 6.55 3.10
N ALA A 24 8.89 5.45 3.87
CA ALA A 24 10.10 4.94 4.50
C ALA A 24 11.18 4.56 3.48
N CYS A 25 10.80 3.93 2.36
CA CYS A 25 11.70 3.64 1.24
C CYS A 25 12.28 4.92 0.61
N GLY A 26 11.46 5.96 0.42
CA GLY A 26 11.91 7.25 -0.09
C GLY A 26 12.87 7.97 0.86
N VAL A 27 12.57 7.95 2.15
CA VAL A 27 13.46 8.48 3.20
C VAL A 27 14.78 7.71 3.23
N ALA A 28 14.73 6.38 3.17
CA ALA A 28 15.94 5.56 3.13
C ALA A 28 16.82 5.89 1.92
N LEU A 29 16.22 6.10 0.74
CA LEU A 29 16.96 6.57 -0.44
C LEU A 29 17.67 7.88 -0.17
N VAL A 30 16.98 8.92 0.31
CA VAL A 30 17.58 10.25 0.52
C VAL A 30 18.71 10.25 1.56
N PHE A 31 18.55 9.49 2.65
CA PHE A 31 19.55 9.46 3.73
C PHE A 31 20.75 8.55 3.45
N PHE A 32 20.58 7.50 2.65
CA PHE A 32 21.61 6.49 2.39
C PHE A 32 22.10 6.46 0.94
N ASP A 33 21.67 7.38 0.07
CA ASP A 33 22.01 7.44 -1.37
C ASP A 33 23.51 7.27 -1.62
N ALA A 34 24.34 8.03 -0.89
CA ALA A 34 25.80 7.99 -1.00
C ALA A 34 26.45 6.66 -0.58
N LYS A 35 25.72 5.77 0.10
CA LYS A 35 26.17 4.43 0.52
C LYS A 35 25.51 3.29 -0.26
N MET A 36 24.48 3.57 -1.08
CA MET A 36 23.80 2.55 -1.87
C MET A 36 24.54 2.27 -3.17
N THR A 37 24.69 0.99 -3.51
CA THR A 37 25.10 0.58 -4.85
C THR A 37 23.91 0.67 -5.82
N ASN A 38 24.20 0.82 -7.12
CA ASN A 38 23.20 0.90 -8.21
C ASN A 38 21.99 -0.06 -8.08
N PRO A 39 22.15 -1.37 -7.78
CA PRO A 39 21.00 -2.27 -7.66
C PRO A 39 20.13 -2.04 -6.41
N ILE A 40 20.71 -1.56 -5.31
CA ILE A 40 19.99 -1.30 -4.07
C ILE A 40 19.08 -0.09 -4.26
N ALA A 41 19.62 1.01 -4.80
CA ALA A 41 18.85 2.22 -5.08
C ALA A 41 17.69 1.93 -6.05
N ALA A 42 17.94 1.16 -7.13
CA ALA A 42 16.90 0.74 -8.07
C ALA A 42 15.79 -0.10 -7.40
N SER A 43 16.15 -1.00 -6.49
CA SER A 43 15.19 -1.82 -5.73
C SER A 43 14.32 -0.98 -4.80
N PHE A 44 14.89 0.04 -4.15
CA PHE A 44 14.12 0.99 -3.34
C PHE A 44 13.16 1.83 -4.20
N MET A 45 13.62 2.32 -5.35
CA MET A 45 12.75 3.06 -6.28
C MET A 45 11.59 2.19 -6.78
N ALA A 46 11.85 0.94 -7.16
CA ALA A 46 10.79 0.00 -7.54
C ALA A 46 9.81 -0.28 -6.39
N SER A 47 10.32 -0.44 -5.16
CA SER A 47 9.51 -0.67 -3.96
C SER A 47 8.57 0.50 -3.68
N ILE A 48 9.01 1.75 -3.87
CA ILE A 48 8.16 2.94 -3.71
C ILE A 48 6.96 2.87 -4.65
N VAL A 49 7.20 2.61 -5.93
CA VAL A 49 6.13 2.52 -6.95
C VAL A 49 5.18 1.37 -6.62
N PHE A 50 5.72 0.22 -6.22
CA PHE A 50 4.93 -0.95 -5.83
C PHE A 50 4.02 -0.64 -4.64
N PHE A 51 4.57 -0.10 -3.56
CA PHE A 51 3.81 0.18 -2.34
C PHE A 51 2.76 1.28 -2.54
N ILE A 52 3.05 2.31 -3.34
CA ILE A 52 2.05 3.31 -3.72
C ILE A 52 0.92 2.65 -4.52
N GLY A 53 1.26 1.85 -5.55
CA GLY A 53 0.27 1.17 -6.39
C GLY A 53 -0.65 0.24 -5.58
N VAL A 54 -0.05 -0.60 -4.73
CA VAL A 54 -0.79 -1.49 -3.82
C VAL A 54 -1.67 -0.70 -2.85
N GLY A 55 -1.14 0.38 -2.27
CA GLY A 55 -1.88 1.29 -1.41
C GLY A 55 -3.13 1.87 -2.09
N VAL A 56 -3.00 2.33 -3.34
CA VAL A 56 -4.13 2.88 -4.10
C VAL A 56 -5.21 1.83 -4.33
N VAL A 57 -4.83 0.63 -4.78
CA VAL A 57 -5.78 -0.47 -5.04
C VAL A 57 -6.53 -0.85 -3.76
N LEU A 58 -5.81 -1.06 -2.65
CA LEU A 58 -6.40 -1.42 -1.36
C LEU A 58 -7.31 -0.32 -0.82
N GLN A 59 -6.92 0.94 -0.98
CA GLN A 59 -7.72 2.09 -0.57
C GLN A 59 -9.04 2.15 -1.35
N VAL A 60 -9.00 1.94 -2.68
CA VAL A 60 -10.20 1.92 -3.52
C VAL A 60 -11.12 0.78 -3.08
N ILE A 61 -10.61 -0.45 -2.94
CA ILE A 61 -11.41 -1.61 -2.52
C ILE A 61 -12.01 -1.40 -1.11
N GLY A 62 -11.25 -0.78 -0.22
CA GLY A 62 -11.67 -0.50 1.15
C GLY A 62 -12.68 0.65 1.29
N THR A 63 -12.76 1.55 0.31
CA THR A 63 -13.66 2.74 0.34
C THR A 63 -14.94 2.56 -0.45
N VAL A 64 -14.97 1.65 -1.43
CA VAL A 64 -16.20 1.36 -2.19
C VAL A 64 -17.17 0.48 -1.39
N ASN A 65 -18.47 0.70 -1.52
CA ASN A 65 -19.50 -0.18 -0.93
C ASN A 65 -19.62 -1.46 -1.76
N LEU A 66 -18.88 -2.51 -1.40
CA LEU A 66 -18.92 -3.79 -2.11
C LEU A 66 -20.18 -4.58 -1.71
N PRO A 67 -20.98 -5.07 -2.68
CA PRO A 67 -22.09 -5.96 -2.41
C PRO A 67 -21.60 -7.27 -1.77
N ASN A 68 -22.52 -8.04 -1.16
CA ASN A 68 -22.13 -9.34 -0.62
C ASN A 68 -21.90 -10.32 -1.77
N LEU A 69 -20.64 -10.71 -1.99
CA LEU A 69 -20.26 -11.70 -3.01
C LEU A 69 -20.36 -13.14 -2.48
N ARG A 70 -20.90 -13.32 -1.27
CA ARG A 70 -21.13 -14.65 -0.70
C ARG A 70 -22.17 -15.36 -1.55
N VAL A 71 -21.73 -16.35 -2.31
CA VAL A 71 -22.60 -17.29 -3.02
C VAL A 71 -23.25 -18.16 -1.95
N GLU A 72 -24.50 -17.86 -1.58
CA GLU A 72 -25.34 -18.81 -0.86
C GLU A 72 -25.57 -20.01 -1.77
N ARG A 73 -25.16 -21.20 -1.31
CA ARG A 73 -25.53 -22.48 -1.90
C ARG A 73 -26.68 -23.07 -1.11
#